data_AF-A0A7C3AHW9-F1
#
_entry.id   AF-A0A7C3AHW9-F1
#
_cell.length_a   1.000
_cell.length_b   1.000
_cell.length_c   1.000
_cell.angle_alpha   90.00
_cell.angle_beta   90.00
_cell.angle_gamma   90.00
#
_symmetry.space_group_name_H-M   'P 1'
#
loop_
_entity.id
_entity.type
_entity.pdbx_description
1 polymer ?
#
loop_
_entity_poly.entity_id
_entity_poly.type
_entity_poly.pdbx_seq_one_letter_code
_entity_poly.pdbx_strand_id
1 'polypeptide(L)' 'MPILQFSPPITLLAGLIEIDPSKQTVHLEDNTIIEYDNLLISTGASAKTPDNMPADASGYVSTLRTIEDAGKNSRA' A
#
# COMPACT_ATOMS: atom_id res chain seq x y z
N MET A 1 43.43 -0.84 -5.19
CA MET A 1 42.31 -0.22 -4.46
C MET A 1 41.01 -0.63 -5.14
N PRO A 2 40.02 -1.19 -4.44
CA PRO A 2 38.66 -1.23 -4.97
C PRO A 2 37.74 -0.35 -4.13
N ILE A 3 37.04 0.57 -4.80
CA ILE A 3 35.83 1.20 -4.28
C ILE A 3 34.71 0.20 -4.61
N LEU A 4 34.19 -0.49 -3.61
CA LEU A 4 32.95 -1.27 -3.74
C LEU A 4 31.79 -0.31 -3.47
N GLN A 5 31.21 0.26 -4.53
CA GLN A 5 29.93 0.96 -4.45
C GLN A 5 28.86 0.05 -5.04
N PHE A 6 28.07 -0.58 -4.16
CA PHE A 6 26.93 -1.41 -4.55
C PHE A 6 25.66 -0.88 -3.89
N SER A 7 24.61 -0.80 -4.72
CA SER A 7 23.21 -0.42 -4.45
C SER A 7 22.93 1.09 -4.44
N PRO A 8 21.92 1.57 -5.17
CA PRO A 8 21.41 2.92 -4.95
C PRO A 8 20.83 3.02 -3.52
N PRO A 9 20.85 4.21 -2.90
CA PRO A 9 20.16 4.44 -1.64
C PRO A 9 18.65 4.47 -1.90
N ILE A 10 17.98 3.32 -1.80
CA ILE A 10 16.52 3.23 -1.87
C ILE A 10 15.99 3.23 -0.44
N THR A 11 15.12 4.18 -0.13
CA THR A 11 14.40 4.23 1.15
C THR A 11 13.00 3.66 0.96
N LEU A 12 12.64 2.66 1.78
CA LEU A 12 11.30 2.09 1.80
C LEU A 12 10.46 2.82 2.85
N LEU A 13 9.37 3.44 2.44
CA LEU A 13 8.41 4.14 3.29
C LEU A 13 7.01 3.59 2.99
N ALA A 14 6.16 3.51 4.02
CA ALA A 14 4.80 2.98 3.93
C ALA A 14 3.79 3.99 4.47
N GLY A 15 2.50 3.75 4.23
CA GLY A 15 1.42 4.59 4.76
C GLY A 15 1.24 5.90 4.01
N LEU A 16 1.26 5.91 2.69
CA LEU A 16 0.87 7.08 1.90
C LEU A 16 -0.63 7.35 2.06
N ILE A 17 -1.01 8.58 2.42
CA ILE A 17 -2.42 8.98 2.58
C ILE A 17 -2.87 10.06 1.58
N GLU A 18 -1.95 10.90 1.13
CA GLU A 18 -2.28 12.04 0.27
C GLU A 18 -1.12 12.40 -0.66
N ILE A 19 -1.47 12.93 -1.84
CA ILE A 19 -0.55 13.52 -2.80
C ILE A 19 -1.01 14.97 -3.03
N ASP A 20 -0.11 15.94 -2.89
CA ASP A 20 -0.32 17.34 -3.29
C ASP A 20 0.51 17.63 -4.56
N PRO A 21 -0.10 17.56 -5.77
CA PRO A 21 0.61 17.77 -7.02
C PRO A 21 1.06 19.22 -7.22
N SER A 22 0.43 20.19 -6.54
CA SER A 22 0.75 21.61 -6.68
C SER A 22 2.06 21.97 -5.98
N LYS A 23 2.37 21.27 -4.89
CA LYS A 23 3.63 21.39 -4.14
C LYS A 23 4.62 20.28 -4.46
N GLN A 24 4.23 19.30 -5.26
CA GLN A 24 4.99 18.08 -5.55
C GLN A 24 5.40 17.36 -4.25
N THR A 25 4.44 17.18 -3.34
CA THR A 25 4.65 16.51 -2.06
C THR A 25 3.72 15.31 -1.87
N VAL A 26 4.17 14.36 -1.07
CA VAL A 26 3.34 13.27 -0.56
C VAL A 26 3.30 13.29 0.97
N HIS A 27 2.15 12.99 1.55
CA HIS A 27 1.95 12.93 2.99
C HIS A 27 1.77 11.49 3.45
N LEU A 28 2.51 11.11 4.49
CA LEU A 28 2.41 9.80 5.14
C LEU A 28 1.53 9.85 6.40
N GLU A 29 1.09 8.67 6.85
CA GLU A 29 0.28 8.48 8.08
C GLU A 29 0.94 9.05 9.33
N ASP A 30 2.28 9.08 9.39
CA ASP A 30 3.05 9.64 10.51
C ASP A 30 3.26 11.17 10.41
N ASN A 31 2.53 11.84 9.51
CA ASN A 31 2.66 13.25 9.13
C ASN A 31 4.00 13.60 8.46
N THR A 32 4.83 12.63 8.06
CA THR A 32 6.02 12.90 7.25
C THR A 32 5.60 13.44 5.89
N ILE A 33 6.30 14.48 5.44
CA ILE A 33 6.13 15.08 4.11
C ILE A 33 7.38 14.77 3.28
N ILE A 34 7.19 14.24 2.08
CA ILE A 34 8.28 13.93 1.15
C ILE A 34 8.06 14.72 -0.13
N GLU A 35 9.08 15.49 -0.53
CA GLU A 35 9.12 16.18 -1.81
C GLU A 35 9.56 15.21 -2.92
N TYR A 36 9.02 15.38 -4.12
CA TYR A 36 9.41 14.59 -5.29
C TYR A 36 9.64 15.45 -6.53
N ASP A 37 10.64 15.07 -7.34
CA ASP A 37 10.79 15.62 -8.69
C ASP A 37 9.84 14.93 -9.68
N ASN A 38 9.73 13.60 -9.56
CA ASN A 38 8.90 12.74 -10.39
C ASN A 38 8.15 11.73 -9.52
N LEU A 39 6.87 11.51 -9.79
CA LEU A 39 6.02 10.58 -9.06
C LEU A 39 5.52 9.45 -9.98
N LEU A 40 5.84 8.20 -9.64
CA LEU A 40 5.29 7.01 -10.28
C LEU A 40 4.22 6.39 -9.38
N ILE A 41 2.98 6.33 -9.87
CA ILE A 41 1.87 5.71 -9.14
C ILE A 41 1.81 4.23 -9.50
N SER A 42 2.01 3.37 -8.51
CA SER A 42 1.96 1.91 -8.65
C SER A 42 1.24 1.23 -7.48
N THR A 43 0.15 1.83 -6.99
CA THR A 43 -0.61 1.38 -5.80
C THR A 43 -1.46 0.12 -6.03
N GLY A 44 -1.53 -0.38 -7.26
CA GLY A 44 -2.30 -1.58 -7.60
C GLY A 44 -3.81 -1.39 -7.47
N ALA A 45 -4.53 -2.47 -7.13
CA ALA A 45 -5.97 -2.48 -6.94
C ALA A 45 -6.37 -3.02 -5.55
N SER A 46 -7.55 -2.63 -5.08
CA SER A 46 -8.20 -3.15 -3.88
C SER A 46 -9.32 -4.16 -4.22
N ALA A 47 -9.55 -5.12 -3.32
CA ALA A 47 -10.66 -6.04 -3.45
C ALA A 47 -11.97 -5.34 -3.08
N LYS A 48 -13.06 -5.62 -3.82
CA LYS A 48 -14.40 -5.13 -3.50
C LYS A 48 -15.20 -6.20 -2.77
N THR A 49 -15.86 -5.80 -1.69
CA THR A 49 -16.92 -6.58 -1.06
C THR A 49 -18.25 -6.29 -1.77
N PRO A 50 -19.12 -7.29 -2.00
CA PRO A 50 -20.44 -7.07 -2.58
C PRO A 50 -21.31 -6.10 -1.74
N ASP A 51 -21.93 -5.12 -2.39
CA ASP A 51 -22.66 -4.02 -1.72
C ASP A 51 -23.97 -4.46 -1.03
N ASN A 52 -24.61 -5.56 -1.48
CA ASN A 52 -25.92 -6.02 -1.01
C ASN A 52 -25.83 -7.35 -0.25
N MET A 53 -24.84 -7.49 0.62
CA MET A 53 -24.64 -8.73 1.38
C MET A 53 -25.65 -8.83 2.53
N PRO A 54 -26.31 -9.99 2.71
CA PRO A 54 -27.07 -10.28 3.93
C PRO A 54 -26.21 -10.06 5.18
N ALA A 55 -26.78 -9.50 6.25
CA ALA A 55 -26.02 -9.13 7.45
C ALA A 55 -25.29 -10.33 8.10
N ASP A 56 -25.86 -11.53 7.97
CA ASP A 56 -25.34 -12.80 8.47
C ASP A 56 -24.26 -13.43 7.57
N ALA A 57 -24.11 -12.98 6.32
CA ALA A 57 -23.09 -13.49 5.38
C ALA A 57 -21.69 -12.87 5.60
N SER A 58 -21.60 -11.79 6.38
CA SER A 58 -20.34 -11.06 6.65
C SER A 58 -19.23 -11.92 7.29
N GLY A 59 -19.59 -12.96 8.04
CA GLY A 59 -18.62 -13.90 8.63
C GLY A 59 -18.14 -15.01 7.68
N TYR A 60 -18.75 -15.17 6.52
CA TYR A 60 -18.47 -16.26 5.57
C TYR A 60 -17.81 -15.80 4.27
N VAL A 61 -17.80 -14.49 4.01
CA VAL A 61 -17.20 -13.92 2.80
C VAL A 61 -15.89 -13.24 3.16
N SER A 62 -14.84 -13.58 2.43
CA SER A 62 -13.51 -13.01 2.60
C SER A 62 -12.89 -12.67 1.26
N THR A 63 -12.10 -11.60 1.22
CA THR A 63 -11.29 -11.24 0.05
C THR A 63 -9.95 -11.97 0.09
N LEU A 64 -9.27 -12.08 -1.05
CA LEU A 64 -7.93 -12.68 -1.14
C LEU A 64 -7.02 -11.79 -2.00
N ARG A 65 -6.46 -10.74 -1.38
CA ARG A 65 -5.58 -9.77 -2.06
C ARG A 65 -4.22 -9.66 -1.39
N THR A 66 -4.17 -9.70 -0.07
CA THR A 66 -2.95 -9.52 0.71
C THR A 66 -2.43 -10.86 1.28
N ILE A 67 -1.18 -10.88 1.75
CA ILE A 67 -0.62 -12.03 2.49
C ILE A 67 -1.41 -12.26 3.78
N GLU A 68 -1.89 -11.19 4.41
CA GLU A 68 -2.74 -11.27 5.60
C GLU A 68 -4.07 -11.99 5.30
N ASP A 69 -4.69 -11.69 4.16
CA ASP A 69 -5.92 -12.37 3.70
C ASP A 69 -5.67 -13.88 3.52
N ALA A 70 -4.53 -14.25 2.94
CA ALA A 70 -4.15 -15.65 2.78
C ALA A 70 -3.99 -16.36 4.13
N GLY A 71 -3.39 -15.67 5.12
CA GLY A 71 -3.29 -16.18 6.49
C GLY A 71 -4.65 -16.47 7.12
N LYS A 72 -5.63 -15.57 6.96
CA LYS A 72 -7.00 -15.73 7.46
C LYS A 72 -7.71 -16.94 6.84
N ASN A 73 -7.51 -17.17 5.54
CA ASN A 73 -8.20 -18.24 4.80
C ASN A 73 -7.49 -19.60 4.82
N SER A 74 -6.23 -19.67 5.27
CA SER A 74 -5.45 -20.93 5.34
C SER A 74 -5.92 -21.91 6.42
N ARG A 75 -6.85 -21.50 7.28
CA ARG A 75 -7.36 -22.28 8.43
C ARG A 75 -8.82 -22.74 8.26
N ALA A 76 -9.43 -22.51 7.10
CA ALA A 76 -10.78 -22.95 6.75
C ALA A 76 -10.77 -24.36 6.12
#